data_AF-A0A4C1V6N8-F1
#
_entry.id   AF-A0A4C1V6N8-F1
#
_cell.length_a   1.000
_cell.length_b   1.000
_cell.length_c   1.000
_cell.angle_alpha   90.00
_cell.angle_beta   90.00
_cell.angle_gamma   90.00
#
_symmetry.space_group_name_H-M   'P 1'
#
loop_
_entity.id
_entity.type
_entity.pdbx_description
1 polymer ?
#
loop_
_entity_poly.entity_id
_entity_poly.type
_entity_poly.pdbx_seq_one_letter_code
_entity_poly.pdbx_strand_id
1 'polypeptide(L)'
;MLGLYADDSAYFTLSRRADLAVKMIQYVFDLLPEFLDKWRMAVNVSKTAALLTGCQRIMPNQLRLIGQTVEWRTCVRYLSVHIDRSLRMISQMDYVIQMSRTARAKVRPILASRLPITTKIVILKSYICSRLNYTAPAWYALCSELQRQRLQAQQNIGLRMFAGAGWYVKNDVIARDLKVATLEDFIKVLARRAFSHADADLYT
;
A
#
# COMPACT_ATOMS: atom_id res chain seq x y z
N MET A 1 -19.28 3.80 5.65
CA MET A 1 -18.13 3.54 6.57
C MET A 1 -17.11 4.64 6.35
N LEU A 2 -16.45 5.10 7.43
CA LEU A 2 -15.49 6.20 7.40
C LEU A 2 -14.14 5.70 7.93
N GLY A 3 -13.06 5.95 7.19
CA GLY A 3 -11.69 5.77 7.64
C GLY A 3 -11.05 7.14 7.88
N LEU A 4 -10.45 7.34 9.04
CA LEU A 4 -9.76 8.58 9.41
C LEU A 4 -8.33 8.26 9.83
N TYR A 5 -7.39 9.08 9.38
CA TYR A 5 -6.02 9.08 9.87
C TYR A 5 -5.46 10.50 9.77
N ALA A 6 -5.23 11.14 10.92
CA ALA A 6 -4.88 12.57 10.97
C ALA A 6 -5.88 13.42 10.15
N ASP A 7 -5.40 14.16 9.15
CA ASP A 7 -6.21 14.98 8.23
C ASP A 7 -6.75 14.19 7.03
N ASP A 8 -6.23 12.99 6.76
CA ASP A 8 -6.69 12.13 5.68
C ASP A 8 -8.01 11.43 6.07
N SER A 9 -9.07 11.69 5.31
CA SER A 9 -10.38 11.05 5.47
C SER A 9 -10.78 10.27 4.22
N ALA A 10 -11.29 9.05 4.41
CA ALA A 10 -11.81 8.19 3.34
C ALA A 10 -13.25 7.76 3.64
N TYR A 11 -14.16 8.08 2.73
CA TYR A 11 -15.57 7.68 2.81
C TYR A 11 -15.83 6.48 1.90
N PHE A 12 -16.41 5.44 2.47
CA PHE A 12 -16.73 4.20 1.76
C PHE A 12 -18.24 3.94 1.79
N THR A 13 -18.78 3.64 0.62
CA THR A 13 -20.16 3.15 0.46
C THR A 13 -20.17 1.92 -0.40
N LEU A 14 -21.00 0.95 -0.04
CA LEU A 14 -21.20 -0.27 -0.80
C LEU A 14 -22.65 -0.31 -1.29
N SER A 15 -22.85 -0.52 -2.58
CA SER A 15 -24.18 -0.74 -3.16
C SER A 15 -24.08 -1.63 -4.39
N ARG A 16 -25.17 -2.32 -4.74
CA ARG A 16 -25.27 -3.10 -5.98
C ARG A 16 -25.29 -2.22 -7.23
N ARG A 17 -25.70 -0.95 -7.09
CA ARG A 17 -25.75 0.03 -8.18
C ARG A 17 -24.84 1.21 -7.86
N ALA A 18 -23.99 1.60 -8.81
CA ALA A 18 -23.11 2.76 -8.61
C ALA A 18 -23.90 4.04 -8.34
N ASP A 19 -25.02 4.26 -9.02
CA ASP A 19 -25.85 5.47 -8.83
C ASP A 19 -26.32 5.63 -7.38
N LEU A 20 -26.70 4.52 -6.74
CA LEU A 20 -27.15 4.53 -5.34
C LEU A 20 -25.98 4.79 -4.40
N ALA A 21 -24.82 4.18 -4.65
CA ALA A 21 -23.61 4.45 -3.87
C ALA A 21 -23.21 5.93 -3.94
N VAL A 22 -23.24 6.53 -5.14
CA VAL A 22 -22.94 7.96 -5.32
C VAL A 22 -23.95 8.84 -4.60
N LYS A 23 -25.26 8.52 -4.66
CA LYS A 23 -26.27 9.27 -3.91
C LYS A 23 -26.03 9.19 -2.40
N MET A 24 -25.62 8.04 -1.88
CA MET A 24 -25.30 7.89 -0.45
C MET A 24 -24.06 8.71 -0.06
N ILE A 25 -23.01 8.73 -0.88
CA ILE A 25 -21.83 9.59 -0.62
C ILE A 25 -22.23 11.06 -0.71
N GLN A 26 -23.00 11.45 -1.73
CA GLN A 26 -23.44 12.83 -1.91
C GLN A 26 -24.23 13.33 -0.71
N TYR A 27 -25.15 12.51 -0.18
CA TYR A 27 -25.89 12.85 1.03
C TYR A 27 -24.96 13.15 2.22
N VAL A 28 -23.90 12.35 2.41
CA VAL A 28 -22.90 12.62 3.45
C VAL A 28 -22.13 13.92 3.16
N PHE A 29 -21.78 14.17 1.89
CA PHE A 29 -21.10 15.39 1.47
C PHE A 29 -21.95 16.65 1.57
N ASP A 30 -23.27 16.52 1.53
CA ASP A 30 -24.20 17.64 1.70
C ASP A 30 -24.35 18.02 3.19
N LEU A 31 -24.17 17.07 4.11
CA LEU A 31 -24.15 17.30 5.56
C LEU A 31 -22.78 17.74 6.09
N LEU A 32 -21.72 17.40 5.37
CA LEU A 32 -20.34 17.69 5.75
C LEU A 32 -20.05 19.19 6.02
N PRO A 33 -20.56 20.17 5.23
CA PRO A 33 -20.21 21.58 5.39
C PRO A 33 -20.62 22.14 6.75
N GLU A 34 -21.80 21.76 7.27
CA GLU A 34 -22.27 22.21 8.58
C GLU A 34 -21.34 21.72 9.71
N PHE A 35 -20.91 20.46 9.62
CA PHE A 35 -19.95 19.90 10.57
C PHE A 35 -18.59 20.61 10.47
N LEU A 36 -18.08 20.81 9.26
CA LEU A 36 -16.80 21.48 9.03
C LEU A 36 -16.80 22.92 9.54
N ASP A 37 -17.88 23.67 9.30
CA ASP A 37 -18.03 25.05 9.76
C ASP A 37 -18.06 25.13 11.30
N LYS A 38 -18.84 24.24 11.94
CA LYS A 38 -18.90 24.13 13.41
C LYS A 38 -17.52 23.93 14.04
N TRP A 39 -16.68 23.10 13.41
CA TRP A 39 -15.33 22.80 13.89
C TRP A 39 -14.24 23.67 13.25
N ARG A 40 -14.61 24.67 12.44
CA ARG A 40 -13.70 25.59 11.73
C ARG A 40 -12.64 24.86 10.90
N MET A 41 -13.04 23.78 10.25
CA MET A 41 -12.17 22.97 9.40
C MET A 41 -12.38 23.32 7.93
N ALA A 42 -11.30 23.42 7.16
CA ALA A 42 -11.35 23.62 5.72
C ALA A 42 -10.93 22.34 4.98
N VAL A 43 -11.69 21.96 3.96
CA VAL A 43 -11.38 20.79 3.12
C VAL A 43 -10.71 21.22 1.82
N ASN A 44 -9.62 20.54 1.47
CA ASN A 44 -8.93 20.74 0.21
C ASN A 44 -9.50 19.82 -0.88
N VAL A 45 -10.51 20.31 -1.61
CA VAL A 45 -11.19 19.54 -2.67
C VAL A 45 -10.24 19.13 -3.79
N SER A 46 -9.19 19.89 -4.08
CA SER A 46 -8.23 19.56 -5.15
C SER A 46 -7.39 18.31 -4.85
N LYS A 47 -7.27 17.95 -3.58
CA LYS A 47 -6.63 16.69 -3.14
C LYS A 47 -7.62 15.53 -3.02
N THR A 48 -8.93 15.81 -3.00
CA THR A 48 -9.97 14.79 -2.89
C THR A 48 -10.19 14.13 -4.25
N ALA A 49 -10.20 12.80 -4.27
CA ALA A 49 -10.48 12.03 -5.47
C ALA A 49 -11.49 10.91 -5.15
N ALA A 50 -12.40 10.66 -6.09
CA ALA A 50 -13.36 9.58 -5.99
C ALA A 50 -12.88 8.36 -6.79
N LEU A 51 -13.04 7.17 -6.20
CA LEU A 51 -12.71 5.89 -6.84
C LEU A 51 -13.96 5.02 -6.84
N LEU A 52 -14.38 4.55 -8.02
CA LEU A 52 -15.42 3.55 -8.16
C LEU A 52 -14.79 2.18 -8.44
N THR A 53 -14.95 1.24 -7.51
CA THR A 53 -14.51 -0.14 -7.66
C THR A 53 -15.67 -1.03 -8.11
N GLY A 54 -15.49 -1.78 -9.19
CA GLY A 54 -16.51 -2.70 -9.71
C GLY A 54 -16.58 -2.79 -11.24
N CYS A 55 -17.47 -3.66 -11.73
CA CYS A 55 -17.62 -3.97 -13.15
C CYS A 55 -18.19 -2.82 -14.01
N GLN A 56 -18.86 -1.85 -13.38
CA GLN A 56 -19.60 -0.79 -14.09
C GLN A 56 -18.65 0.27 -14.67
N ARG A 57 -18.35 0.18 -15.97
CA ARG A 57 -17.37 1.06 -16.64
C ARG A 57 -17.79 2.52 -16.73
N ILE A 58 -19.09 2.77 -16.82
CA ILE A 58 -19.68 4.11 -16.92
C ILE A 58 -19.57 4.79 -15.57
N MET A 59 -18.88 5.92 -15.53
CA MET A 59 -18.81 6.73 -14.32
C MET A 59 -20.17 7.40 -14.10
N PRO A 60 -20.76 7.26 -12.90
CA PRO A 60 -22.00 7.95 -12.54
C PRO A 60 -21.80 9.47 -12.51
N ASN A 61 -22.91 10.19 -12.34
CA ASN A 61 -22.97 11.66 -12.34
C ASN A 61 -21.89 12.31 -11.43
N GLN A 62 -21.58 13.58 -11.73
CA GLN A 62 -20.58 14.37 -11.01
C GLN A 62 -20.86 14.42 -9.50
N LEU A 63 -19.94 13.91 -8.69
CA LEU A 63 -19.92 14.03 -7.24
C LEU A 63 -19.45 15.45 -6.90
N ARG A 64 -20.16 16.14 -5.99
CA ARG A 64 -19.82 17.51 -5.60
C ARG A 64 -19.52 17.60 -4.11
N LEU A 65 -18.46 18.31 -3.77
CA LEU A 65 -18.05 18.59 -2.41
C LEU A 65 -17.86 20.10 -2.27
N ILE A 66 -18.64 20.74 -1.39
CA ILE A 66 -18.60 22.20 -1.16
C ILE A 66 -18.74 22.96 -2.51
N GLY A 67 -19.70 22.56 -3.34
CA GLY A 67 -19.96 23.17 -4.65
C GLY A 67 -18.94 22.88 -5.75
N GLN A 68 -17.83 22.21 -5.45
CA GLN A 68 -16.80 21.83 -6.43
C GLN A 68 -16.94 20.36 -6.86
N THR A 69 -16.69 20.07 -8.13
CA THR A 69 -16.76 18.70 -8.66
C THR A 69 -15.52 17.90 -8.26
N VAL A 70 -15.73 16.73 -7.65
CA VAL A 70 -14.66 15.80 -7.29
C VAL A 70 -14.25 14.99 -8.52
N GLU A 71 -12.95 14.90 -8.76
CA GLU A 71 -12.40 14.14 -9.88
C GLU A 71 -12.53 12.63 -9.65
N TRP A 72 -13.09 11.91 -10.63
CA TRP A 72 -13.08 10.46 -10.66
C TRP A 72 -11.74 9.94 -11.18
N ARG A 73 -11.03 9.16 -10.37
CA ARG A 73 -9.76 8.54 -10.75
C ARG A 73 -9.90 7.02 -10.79
N THR A 74 -9.08 6.38 -11.62
CA THR A 74 -9.00 4.91 -11.71
C THR A 74 -8.02 4.32 -10.68
N CYS A 75 -7.16 5.16 -10.10
CA CYS A 75 -6.25 4.82 -9.03
C CYS A 75 -6.12 6.02 -8.08
N VAL A 76 -6.27 5.78 -6.77
CA VAL A 76 -6.13 6.80 -5.73
C VAL A 76 -5.09 6.33 -4.73
N ARG A 77 -4.30 7.25 -4.18
CA ARG A 77 -3.34 6.96 -3.12
C ARG A 77 -3.94 7.33 -1.77
N TYR A 78 -4.01 6.39 -0.86
CA TYR A 78 -4.46 6.59 0.52
C TYR A 78 -3.45 5.95 1.47
N LEU A 79 -2.91 6.70 2.44
CA LEU A 79 -1.89 6.22 3.40
C LEU A 79 -0.72 5.46 2.78
N SER A 80 -0.23 5.95 1.63
CA SER A 80 0.85 5.31 0.85
C SER A 80 0.53 3.94 0.23
N VAL A 81 -0.77 3.63 0.09
CA VAL A 81 -1.28 2.52 -0.70
C VAL A 81 -2.02 3.06 -1.91
N HIS A 82 -1.60 2.62 -3.09
CA HIS A 82 -2.27 2.88 -4.36
C HIS A 82 -3.41 1.87 -4.54
N ILE A 83 -4.64 2.36 -4.38
CA ILE A 83 -5.85 1.56 -4.54
C ILE A 83 -6.32 1.74 -5.99
N ASP A 84 -6.25 0.67 -6.75
CA ASP A 84 -6.74 0.63 -8.12
C ASP A 84 -8.23 0.23 -8.16
N ARG A 85 -8.90 0.64 -9.21
CA ARG A 85 -10.30 0.30 -9.48
C ARG A 85 -10.60 -1.20 -9.43
N SER A 86 -9.64 -2.05 -9.83
CA SER A 86 -9.82 -3.50 -9.83
C SER A 86 -9.54 -4.17 -8.48
N LEU A 87 -9.03 -3.41 -7.50
CA LEU A 87 -8.61 -3.89 -6.18
C LEU A 87 -7.59 -5.05 -6.24
N ARG A 88 -6.94 -5.25 -7.38
CA ARG A 88 -5.88 -6.25 -7.58
C ARG A 88 -4.52 -5.74 -7.17
N MET A 89 -4.44 -4.49 -6.69
CA MET A 89 -3.24 -3.87 -6.14
C MET A 89 -2.06 -3.86 -7.13
N ILE A 90 -2.36 -3.82 -8.44
CA ILE A 90 -1.35 -3.85 -9.50
C ILE A 90 -0.50 -2.57 -9.45
N SER A 91 -1.16 -1.41 -9.36
CA SER A 91 -0.47 -0.11 -9.26
C SER A 91 0.40 -0.03 -8.01
N GLN A 92 -0.11 -0.51 -6.86
CA GLN A 92 0.67 -0.58 -5.63
C GLN A 92 1.90 -1.48 -5.78
N MET A 93 1.73 -2.67 -6.35
CA MET A 93 2.84 -3.59 -6.57
C MET A 93 3.91 -2.96 -7.47
N ASP A 94 3.53 -2.39 -8.61
CA ASP A 94 4.49 -1.78 -9.54
C ASP A 94 5.23 -0.60 -8.88
N TYR A 95 4.51 0.22 -8.09
CA TYR A 95 5.11 1.27 -7.26
C TYR A 95 6.12 0.72 -6.25
N VAL A 96 5.74 -0.31 -5.49
CA VAL A 96 6.59 -0.96 -4.48
C VAL A 96 7.84 -1.60 -5.11
N ILE A 97 7.70 -2.25 -6.28
CA ILE A 97 8.82 -2.79 -7.05
C ILE A 97 9.75 -1.67 -7.52
N GLN A 98 9.20 -0.58 -8.06
CA GLN A 98 9.99 0.56 -8.52
C GLN A 98 10.74 1.25 -7.37
N MET A 99 10.08 1.41 -6.22
CA MET A 99 10.68 1.92 -5.00
C MET A 99 11.80 1.01 -4.49
N SER A 100 11.62 -0.31 -4.54
CA SER A 100 12.66 -1.29 -4.19
C SER A 100 13.87 -1.20 -5.11
N ARG A 101 13.66 -1.08 -6.43
CA ARG A 101 14.74 -0.90 -7.41
C ARG A 101 15.51 0.40 -7.15
N THR A 102 14.80 1.49 -6.92
CA THR A 102 15.38 2.80 -6.63
C THR A 102 16.18 2.79 -5.32
N ALA A 103 15.62 2.18 -4.27
CA ALA A 103 16.29 2.02 -2.98
C ALA A 103 17.57 1.18 -3.11
N ARG A 104 17.51 0.07 -3.86
CA ARG A 104 18.66 -0.79 -4.12
C ARG A 104 19.75 -0.07 -4.92
N ALA A 105 19.38 0.71 -5.93
CA ALA A 105 20.32 1.52 -6.70
C ALA A 105 21.05 2.52 -5.81
N LYS A 106 20.33 3.20 -4.90
CA LYS A 106 20.92 4.15 -3.94
C LYS A 106 21.87 3.49 -2.93
N VAL A 107 21.60 2.25 -2.52
CA VAL A 107 22.42 1.52 -1.54
C VAL A 107 23.58 0.76 -2.20
N ARG A 108 23.62 0.67 -3.54
CA ARG A 108 24.68 -0.03 -4.28
C ARG A 108 26.11 0.42 -3.91
N PRO A 109 26.42 1.70 -3.72
CA PRO A 109 27.76 2.12 -3.28
C PRO A 109 28.13 1.58 -1.90
N ILE A 110 27.16 1.52 -0.97
CA ILE A 110 27.35 0.97 0.38
C ILE A 110 27.62 -0.53 0.29
N LEU A 111 26.92 -1.26 -0.59
CA LEU A 111 27.17 -2.68 -0.83
C LEU A 111 28.58 -2.94 -1.40
N ALA A 112 29.07 -2.04 -2.26
CA ALA A 112 30.41 -2.11 -2.86
C ALA A 112 31.55 -1.65 -1.93
N SER A 113 31.23 -1.00 -0.80
CA SER A 113 32.23 -0.52 0.16
C SER A 113 32.95 -1.64 0.92
N ARG A 114 33.98 -1.30 1.69
CA ARG A 114 34.70 -2.24 2.58
C ARG A 114 34.02 -2.47 3.94
N LEU A 115 32.78 -2.03 4.11
CA LEU A 115 32.06 -2.20 5.39
C LEU A 115 31.88 -3.69 5.75
N PRO A 116 31.85 -4.02 7.05
CA PRO A 116 31.51 -5.35 7.52
C PRO A 116 30.18 -5.83 6.93
N ILE A 117 30.13 -7.12 6.59
CA ILE A 117 28.97 -7.73 5.95
C ILE A 117 27.71 -7.62 6.84
N THR A 118 27.87 -7.71 8.15
CA THR A 118 26.80 -7.54 9.16
C THR A 118 26.16 -6.16 9.11
N THR A 119 26.96 -5.09 9.04
CA THR A 119 26.47 -3.71 8.93
C THR A 119 25.70 -3.50 7.62
N LYS A 120 26.21 -4.05 6.51
CA LYS A 120 25.51 -4.01 5.21
C LYS A 120 24.14 -4.71 5.28
N ILE A 121 24.03 -5.85 5.98
CA ILE A 121 22.74 -6.53 6.19
C ILE A 121 21.76 -5.63 6.92
N VAL A 122 22.20 -5.02 8.03
CA VAL A 122 21.32 -4.21 8.88
C VAL A 122 20.79 -3.00 8.10
N ILE A 123 21.66 -2.29 7.38
CA ILE A 123 21.26 -1.14 6.54
C ILE A 123 20.29 -1.57 5.43
N LEU A 124 20.53 -2.71 4.80
CA LEU A 124 19.67 -3.20 3.72
C LEU A 124 18.30 -3.61 4.25
N LYS A 125 18.25 -4.36 5.36
CA LYS A 125 17.01 -4.77 6.03
C LYS A 125 16.23 -3.54 6.51
N SER A 126 16.91 -2.59 7.16
CA SER A 126 16.25 -1.39 7.69
C SER A 126 15.74 -0.45 6.60
N TYR A 127 16.37 -0.41 5.42
CA TYR A 127 16.00 0.54 4.37
C TYR A 127 15.10 -0.05 3.28
N ILE A 128 15.40 -1.26 2.78
CA ILE A 128 14.64 -1.90 1.71
C ILE A 128 13.44 -2.66 2.27
N CYS A 129 13.65 -3.50 3.29
CA CYS A 129 12.54 -4.31 3.83
C CYS A 129 11.50 -3.44 4.54
N SER A 130 11.90 -2.39 5.26
CA SER A 130 10.93 -1.46 5.89
C SER A 130 9.97 -0.85 4.86
N ARG A 131 10.48 -0.38 3.71
CA ARG A 131 9.67 0.23 2.65
C ARG A 131 8.77 -0.76 1.92
N LEU A 132 9.24 -1.99 1.73
CA LEU A 132 8.45 -3.06 1.13
C LEU A 132 7.33 -3.53 2.05
N ASN A 133 7.61 -3.60 3.35
CA ASN A 133 6.77 -4.29 4.32
C ASN A 133 5.82 -3.37 5.09
N TYR A 134 6.08 -2.06 5.15
CA TYR A 134 5.32 -1.12 5.97
C TYR A 134 3.82 -1.17 5.70
N THR A 135 3.41 -1.16 4.43
CA THR A 135 1.98 -1.25 4.06
C THR A 135 1.54 -2.64 3.63
N ALA A 136 2.47 -3.60 3.55
CA ALA A 136 2.21 -4.93 3.00
C ALA A 136 1.03 -5.68 3.67
N PRO A 137 0.84 -5.62 5.00
CA PRO A 137 -0.32 -6.25 5.65
C PRO A 137 -1.68 -5.82 5.07
N ALA A 138 -1.79 -4.58 4.56
CA ALA A 138 -3.05 -4.02 4.08
C ALA A 138 -3.44 -4.51 2.68
N TRP A 139 -2.48 -4.89 1.82
CA TRP A 139 -2.74 -5.16 0.41
C TRP A 139 -2.22 -6.52 -0.10
N TYR A 140 -1.28 -7.14 0.60
CA TYR A 140 -0.63 -8.38 0.12
C TYR A 140 -1.60 -9.56 -0.04
N ALA A 141 -2.62 -9.64 0.82
CA ALA A 141 -3.65 -10.68 0.73
C ALA A 141 -4.44 -10.63 -0.58
N LEU A 142 -4.60 -9.43 -1.17
CA LEU A 142 -5.35 -9.20 -2.42
C LEU A 142 -4.53 -9.52 -3.67
N CYS A 143 -3.21 -9.71 -3.54
CA CYS A 143 -2.35 -10.05 -4.66
C CYS A 143 -2.51 -11.51 -5.09
N SER A 144 -2.48 -11.73 -6.41
CA SER A 144 -2.40 -13.05 -7.02
C SER A 144 -1.04 -13.70 -6.79
N GLU A 145 -0.97 -15.02 -6.96
CA GLU A 145 0.26 -15.80 -6.80
C GLU A 145 1.39 -15.27 -7.69
N LEU A 146 1.09 -14.95 -8.96
CA LEU A 146 2.07 -14.36 -9.88
C LEU A 146 2.63 -13.01 -9.37
N GLN A 147 1.77 -12.17 -8.78
CA GLN A 147 2.20 -10.90 -8.21
C GLN A 147 3.09 -11.10 -6.98
N ARG A 148 2.75 -12.06 -6.11
CA ARG A 148 3.56 -12.43 -4.95
C ARG A 148 4.93 -12.97 -5.37
N GLN A 149 4.99 -13.80 -6.41
CA GLN A 149 6.25 -14.28 -6.99
C GLN A 149 7.12 -13.14 -7.54
N ARG A 150 6.54 -12.13 -8.18
CA ARG A 150 7.28 -10.93 -8.63
C ARG A 150 7.90 -10.16 -7.47
N LEU A 151 7.20 -10.04 -6.34
CA LEU A 151 7.73 -9.40 -5.13
C LEU A 151 8.83 -10.24 -4.48
N GLN A 152 8.61 -11.56 -4.37
CA GLN A 152 9.62 -12.50 -3.88
C GLN A 152 10.89 -12.46 -4.74
N ALA A 153 10.75 -12.31 -6.07
CA ALA A 153 11.88 -12.15 -6.96
C ALA A 153 12.70 -10.88 -6.62
N GLN A 154 12.08 -9.78 -6.19
CA GLN A 154 12.82 -8.60 -5.74
C GLN A 154 13.64 -8.86 -4.48
N GLN A 155 13.09 -9.61 -3.52
CA GLN A 155 13.84 -10.06 -2.34
C GLN A 155 15.01 -10.97 -2.76
N ASN A 156 14.76 -11.95 -3.63
CA ASN A 156 15.77 -12.90 -4.09
C ASN A 156 16.94 -12.22 -4.81
N ILE A 157 16.67 -11.22 -5.67
CA ILE A 157 17.75 -10.45 -6.31
C ILE A 157 18.58 -9.70 -5.26
N GLY A 158 17.92 -9.10 -4.26
CA GLY A 158 18.61 -8.44 -3.14
C GLY A 158 19.50 -9.40 -2.34
N LEU A 159 18.99 -10.57 -2.00
CA LEU A 159 19.72 -11.61 -1.27
C LEU A 159 20.89 -12.18 -2.08
N ARG A 160 20.72 -12.38 -3.39
CA ARG A 160 21.79 -12.86 -4.27
C ARG A 160 22.91 -11.84 -4.41
N MET A 161 22.58 -10.57 -4.63
CA MET A 161 23.57 -9.48 -4.64
C MET A 161 24.32 -9.40 -3.32
N PHE A 162 23.63 -9.65 -2.21
CA PHE A 162 24.22 -9.64 -0.89
C PHE A 162 25.20 -10.80 -0.67
N ALA A 163 24.80 -12.03 -1.04
CA ALA A 163 25.63 -13.22 -0.88
C ALA A 163 26.81 -13.26 -1.88
N GLY A 164 26.86 -12.36 -2.87
CA GLY A 164 27.80 -12.46 -3.98
C GLY A 164 27.63 -13.74 -4.79
N ALA A 165 26.45 -14.37 -4.72
CA ALA A 165 26.23 -15.71 -5.23
C ALA A 165 26.10 -15.71 -6.76
N GLY A 166 26.84 -16.61 -7.41
CA GLY A 166 26.77 -16.83 -8.85
C GLY A 166 25.39 -17.28 -9.32
N TRP A 167 25.13 -17.21 -10.63
CA TRP A 167 23.82 -17.54 -11.23
C TRP A 167 23.36 -18.98 -10.92
N TYR A 168 24.31 -19.92 -10.77
CA TYR A 168 24.08 -21.34 -10.52
C TYR A 168 23.62 -21.68 -9.10
N VAL A 169 23.78 -20.79 -8.11
CA VAL A 169 23.30 -21.03 -6.75
C VAL A 169 21.79 -20.85 -6.71
N LYS A 170 21.06 -21.82 -6.15
CA LYS A 170 19.60 -21.72 -6.02
C LYS A 170 19.20 -20.70 -4.94
N ASN A 171 18.06 -20.03 -5.16
CA ASN A 171 17.59 -18.96 -4.25
C ASN A 171 17.22 -19.47 -2.85
N ASP A 172 16.71 -20.70 -2.76
CA ASP A 172 16.35 -21.36 -1.50
C ASP A 172 17.58 -21.67 -0.62
N VAL A 173 18.71 -22.05 -1.25
CA VAL A 173 19.99 -22.24 -0.56
C VAL A 173 20.47 -20.92 0.03
N ILE A 174 20.45 -19.83 -0.77
CA ILE A 174 20.85 -18.49 -0.31
C ILE A 174 19.97 -18.03 0.86
N ALA A 175 18.65 -18.23 0.76
CA ALA A 175 17.73 -17.83 1.83
C ALA A 175 17.97 -18.61 3.13
N ARG A 176 18.25 -19.92 3.02
CA ARG A 176 18.55 -20.80 4.16
C ARG A 176 19.85 -20.40 4.85
N ASP A 177 20.92 -20.19 4.10
CA ASP A 177 22.24 -19.82 4.62
C ASP A 177 22.20 -18.46 5.31
N LEU A 178 21.46 -17.51 4.74
CA LEU A 178 21.27 -16.18 5.31
C LEU A 178 20.23 -16.13 6.45
N LYS A 179 19.56 -17.26 6.74
CA LYS A 179 18.47 -17.38 7.72
C LYS A 179 17.41 -16.29 7.52
N VAL A 180 17.04 -16.02 6.27
CA VAL A 180 16.03 -15.01 5.91
C VAL A 180 14.71 -15.69 5.59
N ALA A 181 13.66 -15.32 6.33
CA ALA A 181 12.30 -15.77 6.03
C ALA A 181 11.81 -15.24 4.68
N THR A 182 10.88 -15.95 4.07
CA THR A 182 10.22 -15.49 2.85
C THR A 182 9.44 -14.20 3.12
N LEU A 183 9.20 -13.43 2.06
CA LEU A 183 8.41 -12.20 2.17
C LEU A 183 7.01 -12.50 2.71
N GLU A 184 6.41 -13.60 2.26
CA GLU A 184 5.09 -14.03 2.70
C GLU A 184 5.03 -14.34 4.20
N ASP A 185 5.96 -15.14 4.72
CA ASP A 185 5.99 -15.49 6.14
C ASP A 185 6.15 -14.25 7.01
N PHE A 186 7.03 -13.34 6.58
CA PHE A 186 7.25 -12.09 7.29
C PHE A 186 5.99 -11.21 7.31
N ILE A 187 5.30 -11.07 6.18
CA ILE A 187 4.06 -10.31 6.08
C ILE A 187 2.95 -10.95 6.91
N LYS A 188 2.85 -12.28 6.93
CA LYS A 188 1.88 -13.00 7.78
C LYS A 188 2.11 -12.69 9.27
N VAL A 189 3.37 -12.68 9.72
CA VAL A 189 3.70 -12.30 11.11
C VAL A 189 3.33 -10.85 11.39
N LEU A 190 3.65 -9.92 10.47
CA LEU A 190 3.28 -8.51 10.62
C LEU A 190 1.76 -8.30 10.66
N ALA A 191 1.03 -8.94 9.74
CA ALA A 191 -0.42 -8.87 9.67
C ALA A 191 -1.05 -9.37 10.97
N ARG A 192 -0.64 -10.54 11.47
CA ARG A 192 -1.13 -11.08 12.74
C ARG A 192 -0.93 -10.09 13.90
N ARG A 193 0.26 -9.48 14.00
CA ARG A 193 0.56 -8.49 15.04
C ARG A 193 -0.28 -7.22 14.91
N ALA A 194 -0.47 -6.73 13.69
CA ALA A 194 -1.24 -5.52 13.43
C ALA A 194 -2.73 -5.74 13.77
N PHE A 195 -3.31 -6.86 13.32
CA PHE A 195 -4.71 -7.19 13.61
C PHE A 195 -4.94 -7.52 15.08
N SER A 196 -4.01 -8.23 15.74
CA SER A 196 -4.14 -8.48 17.18
C SER A 196 -4.14 -7.20 18.01
N HIS A 197 -3.40 -6.17 17.58
CA HIS A 197 -3.41 -4.87 18.25
C HIS A 197 -4.74 -4.15 18.04
N ALA A 198 -5.22 -4.12 16.78
CA ALA A 198 -6.50 -3.49 16.47
C ALA A 198 -7.69 -4.17 17.18
N ASP A 199 -7.65 -5.50 17.32
CA ASP A 199 -8.67 -6.25 18.04
C ASP A 199 -8.59 -6.00 19.57
N ALA A 200 -7.40 -5.80 20.13
CA ALA A 200 -7.23 -5.48 21.55
C ALA A 200 -7.79 -4.09 21.91
N ASP A 201 -7.60 -3.10 21.03
CA ASP A 201 -8.10 -1.74 21.21
C ASP A 201 -9.65 -1.64 21.16
N LEU A 202 -10.34 -2.66 20.62
CA LEU A 202 -11.80 -2.74 20.58
C LEU A 202 -12.43 -3.20 21.91
N TYR A 203 -11.62 -3.71 22.85
CA TYR A 203 -12.08 -4.23 24.16
C TYR A 203 -11.57 -3.41 25.36
N THR A 204 -10.99 -2.23 25.12
CA THR A 204 -10.59 -1.24 26.14
C THR A 204 -11.26 0.09 25.87
#